data_AF-A0A660LUU9-F1
#
_entry.id   AF-A0A660LUU9-F1
#
_cell.length_a   1.000
_cell.length_b   1.000
_cell.length_c   1.000
_cell.angle_alpha   90.00
_cell.angle_beta   90.00
_cell.angle_gamma   90.00
#
_symmetry.space_group_name_H-M   'P 1'
#
loop_
_entity.id
_entity.type
_entity.pdbx_description
1 polymer ?
#
loop_
_entity_poly.entity_id
_entity_poly.type
_entity_poly.pdbx_seq_one_letter_code
_entity_poly.pdbx_strand_id
1 'polypeptide(L)'
;MINLLRLGFKDFFTAKFIALSILPLCLSIFSLTWLTIWSGGEIFDLLSDSAKNENFTFLEPNSALSFIAIKILSFSATKWIVSILFYILSTFLTIIVSIVIALIVAGFLTPVVAKEINKRHYNYVLKSEASTARVLKVMMIEILKFLGILLVCLPLLFVPVLNFFIINVPFFY
;
A
#
# COMPACT_ATOMS: atom_id res chain seq x y z
N MET A 1 -30.93 11.31 -12.29
CA MET A 1 -29.89 10.39 -11.79
C MET A 1 -29.68 9.17 -12.70
N ILE A 2 -30.73 8.40 -13.02
CA ILE A 2 -30.66 7.23 -13.93
C ILE A 2 -30.07 7.53 -15.32
N ASN A 3 -30.37 8.69 -15.91
CA ASN A 3 -29.82 9.06 -17.22
C ASN A 3 -28.30 9.34 -17.19
N LEU A 4 -27.76 9.87 -16.09
CA LEU A 4 -26.31 10.10 -15.94
C LEU A 4 -25.56 8.78 -15.74
N LEU A 5 -26.11 7.86 -14.96
CA LEU A 5 -25.52 6.52 -14.79
C LEU A 5 -25.51 5.76 -16.11
N ARG A 6 -26.62 5.80 -16.86
CA ARG A 6 -26.70 5.19 -18.19
C ARG A 6 -25.70 5.80 -19.18
N LEU A 7 -25.51 7.12 -19.13
CA LEU A 7 -24.51 7.82 -19.94
C LEU A 7 -23.08 7.37 -19.54
N GLY A 8 -22.77 7.35 -18.24
CA GLY A 8 -21.47 6.89 -17.73
C GLY A 8 -21.16 5.43 -18.10
N PHE A 9 -22.15 4.54 -18.03
CA PHE A 9 -21.99 3.15 -18.49
C PHE A 9 -21.70 3.07 -19.99
N LYS A 10 -22.42 3.84 -20.81
CA LYS A 10 -22.17 3.89 -22.26
C LYS A 10 -20.77 4.44 -22.57
N ASP A 11 -20.32 5.43 -21.79
CA ASP A 11 -18.99 6.00 -21.95
C ASP A 11 -17.89 5.04 -21.53
N PHE A 12 -18.08 4.29 -20.45
CA PHE A 12 -17.14 3.29 -19.94
C PHE A 12 -16.75 2.28 -21.01
N PHE A 13 -17.71 1.81 -21.82
CA PHE A 13 -17.46 0.87 -22.92
C PHE A 13 -16.80 1.49 -24.16
N THR A 14 -16.46 2.78 -24.15
CA THR A 14 -15.70 3.39 -25.24
C THR A 14 -14.22 3.01 -25.09
N ALA A 15 -13.54 2.63 -26.17
CA ALA A 15 -12.13 2.16 -26.14
C ALA A 15 -11.18 3.05 -25.34
N LYS A 16 -11.35 4.38 -25.42
CA LYS A 16 -10.55 5.35 -24.65
C LYS A 16 -10.78 5.28 -23.14
N PHE A 17 -12.02 5.08 -22.69
CA PHE A 17 -12.36 4.96 -21.26
C PHE A 17 -12.02 3.58 -20.71
N ILE A 18 -12.13 2.52 -21.52
CA ILE A 18 -11.62 1.20 -21.17
C ILE A 18 -10.11 1.29 -20.89
N ALA A 19 -9.35 1.91 -21.80
CA ALA A 19 -7.92 2.11 -21.62
C ALA A 19 -7.60 2.92 -20.34
N LEU A 20 -8.29 4.03 -20.11
CA LEU A 20 -8.14 4.85 -18.90
C LEU A 20 -8.53 4.11 -17.61
N SER A 21 -9.44 3.14 -17.66
CA SER A 21 -9.88 2.36 -16.50
C SER A 21 -8.98 1.16 -16.21
N ILE A 22 -8.34 0.59 -17.24
CA ILE A 22 -7.37 -0.50 -17.11
C ILE A 22 -5.98 0.05 -16.74
N LEU A 23 -5.66 1.29 -17.12
CA LEU A 23 -4.35 1.90 -16.84
C LEU A 23 -3.95 1.85 -15.36
N PRO A 24 -4.82 2.18 -14.38
CA PRO A 24 -4.48 2.06 -12.97
C PRO A 24 -4.14 0.64 -12.55
N LEU A 25 -4.87 -0.35 -13.08
CA LEU A 25 -4.64 -1.76 -12.78
C LEU A 25 -3.29 -2.22 -13.32
N CYS A 26 -2.97 -1.93 -14.58
CA CYS A 26 -1.68 -2.29 -15.18
C CYS A 26 -0.50 -1.61 -14.46
N LEU A 27 -0.62 -0.32 -14.15
CA LEU A 27 0.40 0.42 -13.39
C LEU A 27 0.59 -0.15 -11.99
N SER A 28 -0.49 -0.52 -11.31
CA SER A 28 -0.44 -1.14 -9.98
C SER A 28 0.25 -2.50 -10.03
N ILE A 29 -0.13 -3.36 -10.97
CA ILE A 29 0.53 -4.67 -11.17
C ILE A 29 2.02 -4.47 -11.47
N PHE A 30 2.37 -3.54 -12.38
CA PHE A 30 3.76 -3.26 -12.71
C PHE A 30 4.56 -2.82 -11.48
N SER A 31 4.03 -1.88 -10.69
CA SER A 31 4.69 -1.39 -9.47
C SER A 31 4.82 -2.47 -8.39
N LEU A 32 3.82 -3.36 -8.24
CA LEU A 32 3.88 -4.48 -7.33
C LEU A 32 4.92 -5.51 -7.76
N THR A 33 4.94 -5.90 -9.04
CA THR A 33 5.97 -6.81 -9.57
C THR A 33 7.37 -6.21 -9.38
N TRP A 34 7.53 -4.92 -9.69
CA TRP A 34 8.78 -4.20 -9.46
C TRP A 34 9.22 -4.27 -7.99
N LEU A 35 8.30 -4.00 -7.06
CA LEU A 35 8.56 -4.13 -5.63
C LEU A 35 8.90 -5.58 -5.27
N THR A 36 8.18 -6.60 -5.72
CA THR A 36 8.50 -7.99 -5.34
C THR A 36 9.90 -8.43 -5.76
N ILE A 37 10.39 -7.93 -6.91
CA ILE A 37 11.75 -8.23 -7.39
C ILE A 37 12.82 -7.53 -6.54
N TRP A 38 12.53 -6.30 -6.07
CA TRP A 38 13.52 -5.45 -5.38
C TRP A 38 13.39 -5.42 -3.84
N SER A 39 12.24 -5.80 -3.27
CA SER A 39 11.87 -5.51 -1.86
C SER A 39 12.10 -6.65 -0.87
N GLY A 40 13.00 -7.59 -1.19
CA GLY A 40 13.59 -8.45 -0.16
C GLY A 40 13.00 -9.85 -0.04
N GLY A 41 12.86 -10.57 -1.17
CA GLY A 41 12.72 -12.03 -1.14
C GLY A 41 13.80 -12.71 -0.27
N GLU A 42 14.98 -12.11 -0.19
CA GLU A 42 16.10 -12.53 0.66
C GLU A 42 15.73 -12.67 2.14
N ILE A 43 14.94 -11.75 2.71
CA ILE A 43 14.55 -11.81 4.14
C ILE A 43 13.63 -13.01 4.39
N PHE A 44 12.68 -13.22 3.48
CA PHE A 44 11.75 -14.35 3.56
C PHE A 44 12.46 -15.69 3.34
N ASP A 45 13.39 -15.73 2.39
CA ASP A 45 14.19 -16.91 2.10
C ASP A 45 15.09 -17.27 3.30
N LEU A 46 15.75 -16.29 3.92
CA LEU A 46 16.54 -16.48 5.13
C LEU A 46 15.68 -17.00 6.29
N LEU A 47 14.51 -16.41 6.55
CA LEU A 47 13.60 -16.86 7.61
C LEU A 47 13.04 -18.26 7.36
N SER A 48 12.66 -18.56 6.10
CA SER A 48 12.17 -19.87 5.67
C SER A 48 13.26 -20.95 5.79
N ASP A 49 14.49 -20.62 5.42
CA ASP A 49 15.64 -21.51 5.54
C ASP A 49 15.98 -21.79 7.00
N SER A 50 16.01 -20.76 7.86
CA SER A 50 16.25 -20.94 9.30
C SER A 50 15.15 -21.75 9.99
N ALA A 51 13.90 -21.62 9.56
CA ALA A 51 12.79 -22.41 10.11
C ALA A 51 12.88 -23.91 9.72
N LYS A 52 13.43 -24.22 8.54
CA LYS A 52 13.54 -25.59 8.01
C LYS A 52 14.84 -26.29 8.40
N ASN A 53 15.96 -25.59 8.32
CA ASN A 53 17.31 -26.15 8.42
C ASN A 53 17.99 -25.82 9.76
N GLU A 54 17.28 -25.19 10.71
CA GLU A 54 17.79 -24.75 12.02
C GLU A 54 18.97 -23.76 11.94
N ASN A 55 19.15 -23.14 10.77
CA ASN A 55 20.29 -22.31 10.48
C ASN A 55 19.99 -20.84 10.83
N PHE A 56 20.12 -20.47 12.10
CA PHE A 56 19.83 -19.11 12.59
C PHE A 56 21.00 -18.14 12.41
N THR A 57 21.54 -18.04 11.20
CA THR A 57 22.69 -17.16 10.87
C THR A 57 22.45 -15.68 11.13
N PHE A 58 21.18 -15.25 11.21
CA PHE A 58 20.79 -13.88 11.55
C PHE A 58 20.87 -13.57 13.05
N LEU A 59 21.08 -14.58 13.91
CA LEU A 59 21.26 -14.38 15.35
C LEU A 59 22.75 -14.46 15.70
N GLU A 60 23.26 -13.39 16.33
CA GLU A 60 24.66 -13.32 16.74
C GLU A 60 24.97 -14.40 17.79
N PRO A 61 25.90 -15.34 17.54
CA PRO A 61 26.06 -16.54 18.37
C PRO A 61 26.58 -16.25 19.79
N ASN A 62 27.10 -15.05 20.05
CA ASN A 62 27.83 -14.73 21.29
C ASN A 62 27.04 -13.86 22.30
N SER A 63 25.74 -13.67 22.07
CA SER A 63 24.85 -12.93 22.97
C SER A 63 24.04 -13.91 23.84
N ALA A 64 23.96 -13.66 25.14
CA ALA A 64 23.12 -14.44 26.06
C ALA A 64 21.64 -14.47 25.62
N LEU A 65 21.15 -13.38 25.02
CA LEU A 65 19.79 -13.26 24.50
C LEU A 65 19.60 -14.10 23.23
N SER A 66 20.62 -14.16 22.38
CA SER A 66 20.63 -15.01 21.18
C SER A 66 20.62 -16.49 21.53
N PHE A 67 21.41 -16.92 22.52
CA PHE A 67 21.41 -18.31 22.99
C PHE A 67 20.02 -18.75 23.48
N ILE A 68 19.34 -17.90 24.25
CA ILE A 68 17.97 -18.14 24.73
C ILE A 68 16.99 -18.19 23.56
N ALA A 69 17.11 -17.26 22.59
CA ALA A 69 16.25 -17.22 21.41
C ALA A 69 16.43 -18.49 20.54
N ILE A 70 17.66 -18.92 20.26
CA ILE A 70 17.96 -20.15 19.50
C ILE A 70 17.36 -21.37 20.21
N LYS A 71 17.47 -21.45 21.54
CA LYS A 71 16.90 -22.56 22.33
C LYS A 71 15.37 -22.56 22.32
N ILE A 72 14.73 -21.40 22.24
CA ILE A 72 13.28 -21.29 22.12
C ILE A 72 12.83 -21.64 20.69
N LEU A 73 13.57 -21.19 19.69
CA LEU A 73 13.34 -21.50 18.27
C LEU A 73 13.74 -22.92 17.88
N SER A 74 14.52 -23.66 18.67
CA SER A 74 14.81 -25.07 18.39
C SER A 74 13.58 -25.97 18.59
N PHE A 75 12.61 -25.54 19.41
CA PHE A 75 11.36 -26.28 19.59
C PHE A 75 10.49 -26.23 18.33
N SER A 76 10.09 -27.40 17.84
CA SER A 76 9.28 -27.55 16.61
C SER A 76 7.97 -26.73 16.65
N ALA A 77 7.25 -26.75 17.78
CA ALA A 77 6.02 -25.98 17.95
C ALA A 77 6.26 -24.46 17.79
N THR A 78 7.35 -23.95 18.36
CA THR A 78 7.71 -22.53 18.27
C THR A 78 8.05 -22.12 16.83
N LYS A 79 8.84 -22.92 16.10
CA LYS A 79 9.15 -22.66 14.68
C LYS A 79 7.89 -22.56 13.84
N TRP A 80 6.96 -23.48 14.06
CA TRP A 80 5.69 -23.53 13.34
C TRP A 80 4.85 -22.28 13.61
N ILE A 81 4.74 -21.85 14.88
CA ILE A 81 4.04 -20.62 15.26
C ILE A 81 4.69 -19.39 14.63
N VAL A 82 6.01 -19.26 14.71
CA VAL A 82 6.75 -18.12 14.14
C VAL A 82 6.58 -18.07 12.61
N SER A 83 6.68 -19.21 11.94
CA SER A 83 6.48 -19.30 10.48
C SER A 83 5.07 -18.86 10.07
N ILE A 84 4.05 -19.32 10.80
CA ILE A 84 2.66 -18.90 10.56
C ILE A 84 2.48 -17.41 10.80
N LEU A 85 3.04 -16.86 11.88
CA LEU A 85 2.96 -15.43 12.17
C LEU A 85 3.59 -14.60 11.05
N PHE A 86 4.76 -14.99 10.57
CA PHE A 86 5.42 -14.32 9.44
C PHE A 86 4.64 -14.44 8.15
N TYR A 87 4.04 -15.60 7.87
CA TYR A 87 3.21 -15.78 6.69
C TYR A 87 1.98 -14.86 6.74
N ILE A 88 1.25 -14.87 7.86
CA ILE A 88 0.06 -14.03 8.06
C ILE A 88 0.44 -12.54 7.96
N LEU A 89 1.50 -12.11 8.65
CA LEU A 89 1.94 -10.71 8.66
C LEU A 89 2.38 -10.27 7.26
N SER A 90 3.17 -11.09 6.56
CA SER A 90 3.64 -10.81 5.20
C SER A 90 2.50 -10.72 4.21
N THR A 91 1.56 -11.67 4.24
CA THR A 91 0.38 -11.63 3.37
C THR A 91 -0.49 -10.42 3.66
N PHE A 92 -0.75 -10.12 4.94
CA PHE A 92 -1.50 -8.94 5.35
C PHE A 92 -0.85 -7.65 4.86
N LEU A 93 0.44 -7.48 5.10
CA LEU A 93 1.20 -6.30 4.68
C LEU A 93 1.21 -6.17 3.14
N THR A 94 1.40 -7.27 2.41
CA THR A 94 1.35 -7.28 0.94
C THR A 94 0.00 -6.80 0.41
N ILE A 95 -1.11 -7.26 1.01
CA ILE A 95 -2.46 -6.83 0.62
C ILE A 95 -2.64 -5.34 0.88
N ILE A 96 -2.24 -4.85 2.06
CA ILE A 96 -2.37 -3.42 2.40
C ILE A 96 -1.54 -2.55 1.45
N VAL A 97 -0.28 -2.92 1.21
CA VAL A 97 0.59 -2.20 0.27
C VAL A 97 0.00 -2.20 -1.14
N SER A 98 -0.55 -3.31 -1.60
CA SER A 98 -1.25 -3.42 -2.88
C SER A 98 -2.43 -2.46 -2.99
N ILE A 99 -3.29 -2.41 -1.96
CA ILE A 99 -4.44 -1.49 -1.93
C ILE A 99 -3.97 -0.04 -1.95
N VAL A 100 -2.97 0.32 -1.14
CA VAL A 100 -2.43 1.68 -1.07
C VAL A 100 -1.86 2.11 -2.43
N ILE A 101 -1.07 1.25 -3.08
CA ILE A 101 -0.54 1.52 -4.42
C ILE A 101 -1.68 1.74 -5.42
N ALA A 102 -2.69 0.87 -5.42
CA ALA A 102 -3.82 0.99 -6.32
C ALA A 102 -4.59 2.30 -6.11
N LEU A 103 -4.79 2.71 -4.86
CA LEU A 103 -5.43 3.98 -4.51
C LEU A 103 -4.60 5.18 -4.95
N ILE A 104 -3.29 5.15 -4.75
CA ILE A 104 -2.39 6.21 -5.21
C ILE A 104 -2.47 6.33 -6.73
N VAL A 105 -2.29 5.23 -7.45
CA VAL A 105 -2.34 5.25 -8.92
C VAL A 105 -3.69 5.75 -9.42
N ALA A 106 -4.81 5.26 -8.87
CA ALA A 106 -6.15 5.71 -9.25
C ALA A 106 -6.40 7.19 -8.93
N GLY A 107 -5.94 7.67 -7.76
CA GLY A 107 -6.01 9.08 -7.36
C GLY A 107 -5.27 9.98 -8.34
N PHE A 108 -4.05 9.61 -8.73
CA PHE A 108 -3.24 10.34 -9.70
C PHE A 108 -3.87 10.37 -11.11
N LEU A 109 -4.60 9.32 -11.50
CA LEU A 109 -5.28 9.25 -12.80
C LEU A 109 -6.64 9.98 -12.84
N THR A 110 -7.31 10.13 -11.71
CA THR A 110 -8.62 10.79 -11.60
C THR A 110 -8.70 12.15 -12.33
N PRO A 111 -7.73 13.09 -12.17
CA PRO A 111 -7.79 14.36 -12.91
C PRO A 111 -7.70 14.19 -14.43
N VAL A 112 -7.03 13.15 -14.93
CA VAL A 112 -6.94 12.85 -16.36
C VAL A 112 -8.29 12.38 -16.90
N VAL A 113 -8.95 11.47 -16.18
CA VAL A 113 -10.29 10.98 -16.53
C VAL A 113 -11.31 12.12 -16.51
N ALA A 114 -11.29 12.96 -15.48
CA ALA A 114 -12.19 14.11 -15.36
C ALA A 114 -12.02 15.10 -16.51
N LYS A 115 -10.78 15.36 -16.97
CA LYS A 115 -10.51 16.23 -18.12
C LYS A 115 -11.10 15.67 -19.40
N GLU A 116 -11.02 14.35 -19.60
CA GLU A 116 -11.59 13.69 -20.78
C GLU A 116 -13.12 13.71 -20.78
N ILE A 117 -13.76 13.51 -19.63
CA ILE A 117 -15.22 13.63 -19.48
C ILE A 117 -15.69 15.05 -19.79
N ASN A 118 -15.00 16.07 -19.25
CA ASN A 118 -15.30 17.47 -19.55
C ASN A 118 -15.24 17.74 -21.05
N LYS A 119 -14.17 17.31 -21.72
CA LYS A 119 -14.00 17.46 -23.17
C LYS A 119 -15.11 16.79 -23.99
N ARG A 120 -15.61 15.64 -23.54
CA ARG A 120 -16.63 14.87 -24.28
C ARG A 120 -18.05 15.43 -24.13
N HIS A 121 -18.43 15.88 -22.94
CA HIS A 121 -19.85 16.18 -22.63
C HIS A 121 -20.15 17.61 -22.26
N TYR A 122 -19.19 18.35 -21.71
CA TYR A 122 -19.46 19.64 -21.07
C TYR A 122 -18.76 20.80 -21.79
N ASN A 123 -17.59 20.56 -22.39
CA ASN A 123 -16.72 21.58 -23.01
C ASN A 123 -16.56 22.83 -22.13
N TYR A 124 -16.56 22.65 -20.82
CA TYR A 124 -16.54 23.76 -19.88
C TYR A 124 -15.13 24.33 -19.80
N VAL A 125 -14.98 25.61 -20.12
CA VAL A 125 -13.70 26.33 -20.02
C VAL A 125 -13.53 26.84 -18.59
N LEU A 126 -12.63 26.21 -17.84
CA LEU A 126 -12.30 26.62 -16.49
C LEU A 126 -11.54 27.95 -16.52
N LYS A 127 -12.06 28.99 -15.84
CA LYS A 127 -11.44 30.33 -15.74
C LYS A 127 -10.00 30.31 -15.18
N SER A 128 -9.63 29.27 -14.44
CA SER A 128 -8.23 28.96 -14.12
C SER A 128 -8.03 27.45 -14.16
N GLU A 129 -7.47 26.91 -15.24
CA GLU A 129 -7.08 25.50 -15.28
C GLU A 129 -5.94 25.26 -14.29
N ALA A 130 -6.22 24.55 -13.20
CA ALA A 130 -5.15 23.96 -12.40
C ALA A 130 -4.45 22.92 -13.28
N SER A 131 -3.16 23.12 -13.57
CA SER A 131 -2.40 22.16 -14.38
C SER A 131 -2.41 20.79 -13.70
N THR A 132 -2.43 19.71 -14.49
CA THR A 132 -2.36 18.34 -13.95
C THR A 132 -1.15 18.19 -13.03
N ALA A 133 -0.01 18.80 -13.37
CA ALA A 133 1.19 18.83 -12.54
C ALA A 133 0.96 19.50 -11.17
N ARG A 134 0.17 20.58 -11.11
CA ARG A 134 -0.17 21.24 -9.83
C ARG A 134 -1.04 20.33 -8.96
N VAL A 135 -2.04 19.67 -9.54
CA VAL A 135 -2.91 18.73 -8.82
C VAL A 135 -2.11 17.53 -8.28
N LEU A 136 -1.23 16.96 -9.10
CA LEU A 136 -0.34 15.87 -8.69
C LEU A 136 0.62 16.30 -7.57
N LYS A 137 1.18 17.50 -7.65
CA LYS A 137 2.05 18.06 -6.59
C LYS A 137 1.31 18.19 -5.27
N VAL A 138 0.08 18.73 -5.29
CA VAL A 138 -0.73 18.86 -4.07
C VAL A 138 -1.06 17.49 -3.49
N MET A 139 -1.51 16.53 -4.31
CA MET A 139 -1.75 15.16 -3.85
C MET A 139 -0.51 14.52 -3.20
N MET A 140 0.66 14.67 -3.83
CA MET A 140 1.90 14.11 -3.29
C MET A 140 2.26 14.72 -1.92
N ILE A 141 2.06 16.04 -1.77
CA ILE A 141 2.28 16.73 -0.49
C ILE A 141 1.32 16.22 0.58
N GLU A 142 0.04 16.06 0.27
CA GLU A 142 -0.93 15.57 1.25
C GLU A 142 -0.65 14.11 1.65
N ILE A 143 -0.26 13.24 0.72
CA ILE A 143 0.17 11.87 1.03
C ILE A 143 1.39 11.86 1.96
N LEU A 144 2.37 12.73 1.72
CA LEU A 144 3.56 12.83 2.58
C LEU A 144 3.23 13.31 3.99
N LYS A 145 2.32 14.28 4.12
CA LYS A 145 1.86 14.76 5.44
C LYS A 145 1.07 13.69 6.17
N PHE A 146 0.16 13.01 5.48
CA PHE A 146 -0.58 11.85 6.03
C PHE A 146 0.39 10.80 6.56
N LEU A 147 1.38 10.40 5.76
CA LEU A 147 2.36 9.39 6.14
C LEU A 147 3.23 9.85 7.31
N GLY A 148 3.61 11.12 7.34
CA GLY A 148 4.36 11.72 8.46
C GLY A 148 3.56 11.71 9.77
N ILE A 149 2.28 12.09 9.72
CA ILE A 149 1.39 12.06 10.89
C ILE A 149 1.16 10.63 11.36
N LEU A 150 0.92 9.70 10.42
CA LEU A 150 0.76 8.27 10.72
C LEU A 150 2.00 7.71 11.46
N LEU A 151 3.21 8.08 11.01
CA LEU A 151 4.45 7.61 11.60
C LEU A 151 4.66 8.15 13.03
N VAL A 152 4.26 9.40 13.30
CA VAL A 152 4.27 9.97 14.67
C VAL A 152 3.19 9.32 15.55
N CYS A 153 2.05 8.95 14.97
CA CYS A 153 0.95 8.30 15.69
C CYS A 153 1.26 6.84 16.07
N LEU A 154 2.04 6.11 15.26
CA LEU A 154 2.42 4.71 15.51
C LEU A 154 2.91 4.42 16.94
N PRO A 155 3.93 5.12 17.49
CA PRO A 155 4.39 4.86 18.86
C PRO A 155 3.33 5.19 19.91
N LEU A 156 2.47 6.18 19.64
CA LEU A 156 1.44 6.59 20.57
C LEU A 156 0.26 5.60 20.62
N LEU A 157 0.11 4.71 19.64
CA LEU A 157 -0.90 3.62 19.65
C LEU A 157 -0.65 2.59 20.76
N PHE A 158 0.58 2.49 21.27
CA PHE A 158 0.90 1.62 22.40
C PHE A 158 0.42 2.18 23.75
N VAL A 159 0.01 3.45 23.81
CA VAL A 159 -0.52 4.08 25.02
C VAL A 159 -1.99 3.70 25.19
N PRO A 160 -2.38 2.97 26.26
CA PRO A 160 -3.77 2.61 26.52
C PRO A 160 -4.65 3.87 26.64
N VAL A 161 -5.93 3.76 26.26
CA VAL A 161 -6.92 4.87 26.21
C VAL A 161 -6.63 5.90 25.12
N LEU A 162 -5.39 6.37 24.98
CA LEU A 162 -5.00 7.35 23.97
C LEU A 162 -5.11 6.77 22.54
N ASN A 163 -4.87 5.46 22.39
CA ASN A 163 -4.96 4.76 21.10
C ASN A 163 -6.31 4.92 20.37
N PHE A 164 -7.43 4.98 21.11
CA PHE A 164 -8.78 5.13 20.54
C PHE A 164 -8.96 6.45 19.81
N PHE A 165 -8.23 7.50 20.23
CA PHE A 165 -8.28 8.81 19.60
C PHE A 165 -7.22 8.92 18.49
N ILE A 166 -5.99 8.48 18.78
CA ILE A 166 -4.85 8.63 17.88
C ILE A 166 -5.05 7.90 16.55
N ILE A 167 -5.71 6.75 16.55
CA ILE A 167 -5.94 5.97 15.32
C ILE A 167 -6.68 6.77 14.25
N ASN A 168 -7.48 7.76 14.65
CA ASN A 168 -8.25 8.58 13.73
C ASN A 168 -7.52 9.86 13.29
N VAL A 169 -6.50 10.30 14.02
CA VAL A 169 -5.81 11.58 13.78
C VAL A 169 -5.22 11.68 12.35
N PRO A 170 -4.57 10.63 11.79
CA PRO A 170 -4.07 10.70 10.41
C PRO A 170 -5.17 10.94 9.37
N PHE A 171 -6.41 10.51 9.63
CA PHE A 171 -7.52 10.63 8.66
C PHE A 171 -8.24 11.97 8.69
N PHE A 172 -7.99 12.81 9.70
CA PHE A 172 -8.61 14.13 9.86
C PHE A 172 -7.74 15.29 9.38
N TYR A 173 -6.55 14.99 8.86
CA TYR A 173 -5.62 15.95 8.29
C TYR A 173 -5.62 15.83 6.76
#